data_AF-A0A7U2HU87-F1
#
_entry.id   AF-A0A7U2HU87-F1
#
_cell.length_a   1.000
_cell.length_b   1.000
_cell.length_c   1.000
_cell.angle_alpha   90.00
_cell.angle_beta   90.00
_cell.angle_gamma   90.00
#
_symmetry.space_group_name_H-M   'P 1'
#
loop_
_entity.id
_entity.type
_entity.pdbx_description
1 polymer ?
#
loop_
_entity_poly.entity_id
_entity_poly.type
_entity_poly.pdbx_seq_one_letter_code
_entity_poly.pdbx_strand_id
1 'polypeptide(L)'
;MLFQSLFLAAAFVPSVFSCPGHNNFRRSTLQGRQADPTDGTNSTKNDWAYEASFNWGRVNPAYKLCQTGTQQSPIALSMGNGLSLNHAPEFNYNGSTAGNFYNWGFGPAFTVAHDGDYTKHPSVTYDNKTVYLKGWHIHAPADHSVNGARSKAELHLVHVDASGHEAAVMAIRIDPGNSDNQFIGQLPEMIGVNSGDETEAVSLDLTSALQSVQFFNEFWTYQGSLTSPPCTEGIRWFVARQALYTSVEQMQAILGASTYSARAEQGVWQHRINE
;
A
#
# COMPACT_ATOMS: atom_id res chain seq x y z
N MET A 1 -3.31 -83.78 4.55
CA MET A 1 -2.75 -83.40 3.23
C MET A 1 -2.77 -81.87 3.20
N LEU A 2 -1.75 -81.15 3.68
CA LEU A 2 -0.45 -80.83 3.06
C LEU A 2 -0.55 -79.93 1.81
N PHE A 3 0.16 -78.79 1.90
CA PHE A 3 0.55 -77.80 0.88
C PHE A 3 -0.52 -76.76 0.48
N GLN A 4 -0.25 -75.46 0.30
CA GLN A 4 1.00 -74.70 0.19
C GLN A 4 0.70 -73.19 0.33
N SER A 5 1.71 -72.45 0.78
CA SER A 5 1.76 -71.01 1.01
C SER A 5 1.53 -70.15 -0.24
N LEU A 6 0.87 -69.00 -0.09
CA LEU A 6 1.14 -67.81 -0.92
C LEU A 6 1.00 -66.54 -0.06
N PHE A 7 2.14 -65.97 0.32
CA PHE A 7 2.25 -64.60 0.81
C PHE A 7 2.08 -63.67 -0.40
N LEU A 8 0.99 -62.89 -0.44
CA LEU A 8 0.93 -61.69 -1.28
C LEU A 8 1.30 -60.48 -0.42
N ALA A 9 2.48 -59.93 -0.68
CA ALA A 9 2.87 -58.61 -0.22
C ALA A 9 2.01 -57.56 -0.95
N ALA A 10 1.07 -56.94 -0.23
CA ALA A 10 0.39 -55.75 -0.71
C ALA A 10 1.35 -54.57 -0.55
N ALA A 11 2.11 -54.27 -1.61
CA ALA A 11 2.88 -53.04 -1.69
C ALA A 11 1.91 -51.85 -1.73
N PHE A 12 1.97 -51.01 -0.69
CA PHE A 12 1.38 -49.68 -0.70
C PHE A 12 2.05 -48.86 -1.80
N VAL A 13 1.33 -48.63 -2.90
CA VAL A 13 1.68 -47.54 -3.83
C VAL A 13 0.88 -46.33 -3.37
N PRO A 14 1.49 -45.34 -2.68
CA PRO A 14 0.85 -44.04 -2.57
C PRO A 14 0.74 -43.50 -4.00
N SER A 15 -0.49 -43.44 -4.51
CA SER A 15 -0.80 -42.68 -5.71
C SER A 15 -0.48 -41.22 -5.41
N VAL A 16 0.73 -40.83 -5.78
CA VAL A 16 1.17 -39.44 -5.86
C VAL A 16 0.20 -38.77 -6.82
N PHE A 17 -0.72 -37.94 -6.29
CA PHE A 17 -1.51 -37.02 -7.12
C PHE A 17 -0.57 -35.89 -7.59
N SER A 18 0.36 -36.24 -8.46
CA SER A 18 1.14 -35.29 -9.24
C SER A 18 0.22 -34.73 -10.34
N CYS A 19 -0.09 -33.44 -10.20
CA CYS A 19 -0.57 -32.46 -11.18
C CYS A 19 -1.51 -32.96 -12.32
N PRO A 20 -2.75 -32.43 -12.45
CA PRO A 20 -3.56 -32.67 -13.64
C PRO A 20 -2.82 -32.18 -14.89
N GLY A 21 -2.81 -33.02 -15.92
CA GLY A 21 -2.00 -32.85 -17.13
C GLY A 21 -2.14 -31.48 -17.80
N HIS A 22 -1.00 -30.91 -18.17
CA HIS A 22 -0.91 -29.74 -19.04
C HIS A 22 -1.23 -30.13 -20.49
N ASN A 23 -2.52 -30.16 -20.84
CA ASN A 23 -2.93 -30.11 -22.23
C ASN A 23 -2.83 -28.66 -22.73
N ASN A 24 -1.71 -28.34 -23.38
CA ASN A 24 -1.39 -27.05 -24.01
C ASN A 24 -2.22 -26.76 -25.30
N PHE A 25 -3.54 -26.96 -25.26
CA PHE A 25 -4.43 -26.64 -26.39
C PHE A 25 -5.59 -25.70 -26.04
N ARG A 26 -5.57 -25.11 -24.85
CA ARG A 26 -6.38 -23.92 -24.57
C ARG A 26 -5.45 -22.83 -24.06
N ARG A 27 -5.28 -21.76 -24.84
CA ARG A 27 -4.96 -20.46 -24.26
C ARG A 27 -6.11 -20.15 -23.31
N SER A 28 -5.91 -20.42 -22.02
CA SER A 28 -6.61 -19.69 -20.99
C SER A 28 -6.17 -18.24 -21.17
N THR A 29 -6.92 -17.48 -21.96
CA THR A 29 -7.02 -16.04 -21.69
C THR A 29 -7.55 -15.97 -20.28
N LEU A 30 -6.66 -15.64 -19.33
CA LEU A 30 -7.08 -14.96 -18.12
C LEU A 30 -7.81 -13.72 -18.63
N GLN A 31 -9.13 -13.84 -18.82
CA GLN A 31 -9.98 -12.68 -18.82
C GLN A 31 -9.78 -12.14 -17.41
N GLY A 32 -9.03 -11.03 -17.31
CA GLY A 32 -9.21 -10.16 -16.17
C GLY A 32 -10.70 -9.85 -16.04
N ARG A 33 -11.12 -9.18 -14.98
CA ARG A 33 -12.33 -8.37 -15.09
C ARG A 33 -12.07 -7.34 -16.20
N GLN A 34 -12.22 -7.73 -17.46
CA GLN A 34 -12.45 -6.80 -18.54
C GLN A 34 -13.69 -6.06 -18.09
N ALA A 35 -13.55 -4.74 -17.96
CA ALA A 35 -14.69 -3.86 -17.98
C ALA A 35 -15.65 -4.36 -19.06
N ASP A 36 -16.91 -4.57 -18.69
CA ASP A 36 -17.94 -4.92 -19.65
C ASP A 36 -17.92 -3.84 -20.75
N PRO A 37 -17.60 -4.18 -22.02
CA PRO A 37 -17.55 -3.21 -23.10
C PRO A 37 -18.91 -2.59 -23.40
N THR A 38 -19.99 -3.13 -22.81
CA THR A 38 -21.37 -2.65 -23.00
C THR A 38 -21.80 -1.62 -21.96
N ASP A 39 -20.99 -1.38 -20.92
CA ASP A 39 -21.24 -0.30 -19.97
C ASP A 39 -20.72 1.02 -20.57
N GLY A 40 -21.60 1.70 -21.32
CA GLY A 40 -21.35 3.00 -21.95
C GLY A 40 -21.16 4.16 -20.97
N THR A 41 -20.72 3.87 -19.74
CA THR A 41 -20.30 4.87 -18.77
C THR A 41 -18.81 5.15 -18.95
N ASN A 42 -18.51 6.43 -19.15
CA ASN A 42 -17.19 6.98 -19.40
C ASN A 42 -16.34 6.95 -18.11
N SER A 43 -16.12 5.78 -17.52
CA SER A 43 -15.22 5.61 -16.38
C SER A 43 -13.83 5.33 -16.91
N THR A 44 -12.86 6.17 -16.57
CA THR A 44 -11.42 5.89 -16.69
C THR A 44 -11.07 4.72 -15.78
N LYS A 45 -11.46 3.51 -16.18
CA LYS A 45 -11.20 2.29 -15.43
C LYS A 45 -9.73 1.95 -15.67
N ASN A 46 -8.93 2.07 -14.61
CA ASN A 46 -7.54 1.62 -14.60
C ASN A 46 -7.44 0.25 -15.29
N ASP A 47 -6.47 0.08 -16.18
CA ASP A 47 -6.18 -1.21 -16.85
C ASP A 47 -5.48 -2.21 -15.91
N TRP A 48 -5.45 -1.91 -14.62
CA TRP A 48 -4.80 -2.65 -13.56
C TRP A 48 -5.67 -2.72 -12.30
N ALA A 49 -5.44 -3.74 -11.49
CA ALA A 49 -6.09 -3.93 -10.18
C ALA A 49 -5.09 -4.57 -9.20
N TYR A 50 -5.24 -4.33 -7.89
CA TYR A 50 -4.33 -4.84 -6.85
C TYR A 50 -4.31 -6.36 -6.75
N GLU A 51 -5.45 -7.02 -7.00
CA GLU A 51 -5.57 -8.48 -7.04
C GLU A 51 -4.71 -9.11 -8.14
N ALA A 52 -4.38 -8.34 -9.18
CA ALA A 52 -3.55 -8.76 -10.30
C ALA A 52 -2.13 -8.19 -10.25
N SER A 53 -1.70 -7.64 -9.10
CA SER A 53 -0.45 -6.88 -8.97
C SER A 53 0.82 -7.60 -9.41
N PHE A 54 0.86 -8.93 -9.28
CA PHE A 54 1.97 -9.76 -9.76
C PHE A 54 2.20 -9.66 -11.28
N ASN A 55 1.18 -9.29 -12.07
CA ASN A 55 1.23 -9.29 -13.53
C ASN A 55 1.29 -7.89 -14.17
N TRP A 56 1.32 -6.80 -13.39
CA TRP A 56 1.25 -5.43 -13.93
C TRP A 56 2.26 -5.16 -15.05
N GLY A 57 3.53 -5.54 -14.85
CA GLY A 57 4.56 -5.33 -15.88
C GLY A 57 4.44 -6.22 -17.13
N ARG A 58 3.54 -7.21 -17.11
CA ARG A 58 3.24 -8.08 -18.27
C ARG A 58 2.01 -7.63 -19.04
N VAL A 59 1.07 -6.92 -18.40
CA VAL A 59 -0.17 -6.47 -19.04
C VAL A 59 0.01 -5.17 -19.81
N ASN A 60 0.89 -4.28 -19.35
CA ASN A 60 1.15 -3.00 -19.99
C ASN A 60 2.67 -2.71 -20.02
N PRO A 61 3.28 -2.47 -21.20
CA PRO A 61 4.71 -2.13 -21.30
C PRO A 61 5.12 -0.88 -20.50
N ALA A 62 4.20 0.05 -20.26
CA ALA A 62 4.45 1.23 -19.41
C ALA A 62 4.74 0.84 -17.94
N TYR A 63 4.34 -0.36 -17.52
CA TYR A 63 4.48 -0.87 -16.15
C TYR A 63 5.67 -1.81 -16.01
N LYS A 64 6.62 -1.79 -16.96
CA LYS A 64 7.78 -2.68 -16.98
C LYS A 64 8.54 -2.73 -15.63
N LEU A 65 8.69 -1.58 -14.96
CA LEU A 65 9.35 -1.51 -13.66
C LEU A 65 8.63 -2.33 -12.58
N CYS A 66 7.31 -2.49 -12.65
CA CYS A 66 6.56 -3.34 -11.73
C CYS A 66 7.02 -4.81 -11.75
N GLN A 67 7.70 -5.26 -12.81
CA GLN A 67 8.21 -6.63 -12.97
C GLN A 67 9.74 -6.71 -12.87
N THR A 68 10.47 -5.69 -13.35
CA THR A 68 11.93 -5.73 -13.48
C THR A 68 12.67 -4.84 -12.49
N GLY A 69 11.95 -4.08 -11.67
CA GLY A 69 12.53 -3.21 -10.66
C GLY A 69 13.34 -3.97 -9.62
N THR A 70 14.31 -3.28 -9.03
CA THR A 70 15.25 -3.82 -8.03
C THR A 70 14.96 -3.33 -6.60
N GLN A 71 14.09 -2.32 -6.49
CA GLN A 71 13.74 -1.58 -5.28
C GLN A 71 12.23 -1.37 -5.27
N GLN A 72 11.46 -2.43 -5.49
CA GLN A 72 10.01 -2.37 -5.58
C GLN A 72 9.36 -2.42 -4.20
N SER A 73 8.35 -1.59 -3.97
CA SER A 73 7.56 -1.55 -2.74
C SER A 73 6.19 -2.23 -2.91
N PRO A 74 5.56 -2.75 -1.85
CA PRO A 74 6.06 -2.79 -0.47
C PRO A 74 6.99 -3.98 -0.22
N ILE A 75 7.69 -3.97 0.91
CA ILE A 75 8.51 -5.10 1.38
C ILE A 75 8.06 -5.54 2.78
N ALA A 76 8.34 -6.80 3.13
CA ALA A 76 8.22 -7.25 4.51
C ALA A 76 9.29 -6.58 5.38
N LEU A 77 8.88 -5.99 6.50
CA LEU A 77 9.78 -5.40 7.49
C LEU A 77 10.03 -6.38 8.64
N SER A 78 11.19 -6.27 9.27
CA SER A 78 11.62 -7.16 10.35
C SER A 78 12.17 -6.37 11.52
N MET A 79 11.74 -6.74 12.73
CA MET A 79 12.36 -6.25 13.97
C MET A 79 13.80 -6.76 14.11
N GLY A 80 14.14 -7.89 13.47
CA GLY A 80 15.48 -8.47 13.51
C GLY A 80 16.55 -7.63 12.80
N ASN A 81 16.15 -6.78 11.84
CA ASN A 81 17.05 -5.84 11.17
C ASN A 81 17.27 -4.55 11.97
N GLY A 82 16.63 -4.42 13.14
CA GLY A 82 16.60 -3.20 13.91
C GLY A 82 15.78 -2.10 13.26
N LEU A 83 15.79 -0.93 13.91
CA LEU A 83 15.17 0.30 13.44
C LEU A 83 16.24 1.24 12.89
N SER A 84 15.85 2.18 12.03
CA SER A 84 16.78 3.16 11.48
C SER A 84 17.25 4.13 12.55
N LEU A 85 18.55 4.42 12.53
CA LEU A 85 19.15 5.59 13.20
C LEU A 85 19.60 6.65 12.18
N ASN A 86 19.45 6.35 10.89
CA ASN A 86 19.83 7.20 9.77
C ASN A 86 18.58 7.90 9.19
N HIS A 87 18.80 8.98 8.45
CA HIS A 87 17.75 9.68 7.70
C HIS A 87 16.60 10.19 8.58
N ALA A 88 16.86 10.58 9.83
CA ALA A 88 15.82 11.03 10.75
C ALA A 88 14.94 12.13 10.09
N PRO A 89 13.62 11.90 9.93
CA PRO A 89 12.74 12.88 9.29
C PRO A 89 12.39 14.00 10.27
N GLU A 90 12.59 15.24 9.85
CA GLU A 90 12.16 16.44 10.56
C GLU A 90 10.88 16.99 9.92
N PHE A 91 9.79 16.99 10.67
CA PHE A 91 8.47 17.40 10.19
C PHE A 91 8.22 18.89 10.40
N ASN A 92 7.81 19.58 9.34
CA ASN A 92 7.35 20.96 9.35
C ASN A 92 5.89 21.01 8.89
N TYR A 93 5.00 20.58 9.77
CA TYR A 93 3.54 20.55 9.59
C TYR A 93 2.96 21.61 10.50
N ASN A 94 2.63 22.77 9.95
CA ASN A 94 2.17 23.91 10.74
C ASN A 94 0.69 24.20 10.47
N GLY A 95 -0.11 24.20 11.53
CA GLY A 95 -1.53 24.53 11.46
C GLY A 95 -2.36 23.56 10.63
N SER A 96 -3.59 23.97 10.32
CA SER A 96 -4.49 23.17 9.50
C SER A 96 -4.16 23.31 8.00
N THR A 97 -4.18 22.20 7.30
CA THR A 97 -3.90 22.12 5.86
C THR A 97 -5.22 21.99 5.10
N ALA A 98 -5.53 22.98 4.27
CA ALA A 98 -6.70 22.94 3.40
C ALA A 98 -6.46 22.03 2.19
N GLY A 99 -7.51 21.34 1.76
CA GLY A 99 -7.45 20.46 0.60
C GLY A 99 -8.78 19.77 0.33
N ASN A 100 -8.73 18.74 -0.50
CA ASN A 100 -9.88 18.00 -0.95
C ASN A 100 -9.80 16.57 -0.45
N PHE A 101 -10.80 16.14 0.32
CA PHE A 101 -11.03 14.76 0.74
C PHE A 101 -11.93 14.04 -0.26
N TYR A 102 -11.57 12.83 -0.63
CA TYR A 102 -12.25 12.04 -1.66
C TYR A 102 -11.92 10.55 -1.49
N ASN A 103 -12.47 9.71 -2.34
CA ASN A 103 -12.04 8.32 -2.46
C ASN A 103 -11.23 8.13 -3.75
N TRP A 104 -10.00 7.61 -3.66
CA TRP A 104 -9.11 7.45 -4.83
C TRP A 104 -9.44 6.21 -5.69
N GLY A 105 -10.65 5.68 -5.55
CA GLY A 105 -11.14 4.44 -6.19
C GLY A 105 -10.86 3.18 -5.37
N PHE A 106 -10.09 3.29 -4.28
CA PHE A 106 -9.69 2.17 -3.45
C PHE A 106 -9.84 2.41 -1.95
N GLY A 107 -9.99 3.66 -1.52
CA GLY A 107 -10.09 4.03 -0.12
C GLY A 107 -10.08 5.54 0.08
N PRO A 108 -10.17 6.02 1.32
CA PRO A 108 -10.09 7.44 1.64
C PRO A 108 -8.76 8.07 1.20
N ALA A 109 -8.82 9.28 0.67
CA ALA A 109 -7.67 10.07 0.25
C ALA A 109 -7.90 11.57 0.46
N PHE A 110 -6.81 12.32 0.45
CA PHE A 110 -6.80 13.76 0.52
C PHE A 110 -5.66 14.32 -0.32
N THR A 111 -5.93 15.40 -1.06
CA THR A 111 -4.92 16.17 -1.78
C THR A 111 -4.88 17.60 -1.24
N VAL A 112 -3.67 18.10 -0.96
CA VAL A 112 -3.46 19.47 -0.48
C VAL A 112 -3.91 20.46 -1.55
N ALA A 113 -4.67 21.50 -1.18
CA ALA A 113 -5.01 22.57 -2.11
C ALA A 113 -3.75 23.36 -2.48
N HIS A 114 -3.49 23.52 -3.78
CA HIS A 114 -2.26 24.16 -4.25
C HIS A 114 -2.48 25.03 -5.49
N ASP A 115 -1.65 26.06 -5.63
CA ASP A 115 -1.57 26.94 -6.80
C ASP A 115 -0.52 26.45 -7.83
N GLY A 116 0.10 25.29 -7.57
CA GLY A 116 1.19 24.72 -8.37
C GLY A 116 2.56 24.83 -7.69
N ASP A 117 2.65 25.56 -6.59
CA ASP A 117 3.86 25.68 -5.77
C ASP A 117 3.80 24.78 -4.54
N TYR A 118 4.39 23.59 -4.64
CA TYR A 118 4.47 22.63 -3.53
C TYR A 118 5.30 23.15 -2.35
N THR A 119 6.16 24.15 -2.54
CA THR A 119 7.11 24.57 -1.49
C THR A 119 6.44 25.20 -0.26
N LYS A 120 5.15 25.55 -0.39
CA LYS A 120 4.30 26.11 0.67
C LYS A 120 3.58 25.04 1.50
N HIS A 121 3.66 23.77 1.11
CA HIS A 121 2.94 22.69 1.77
C HIS A 121 3.64 22.24 3.06
N PRO A 122 2.95 21.49 3.94
CA PRO A 122 3.61 20.73 5.00
C PRO A 122 4.79 19.94 4.43
N SER A 123 5.92 19.94 5.12
CA SER A 123 7.16 19.39 4.57
C SER A 123 7.86 18.45 5.54
N VAL A 124 8.74 17.63 4.98
CA VAL A 124 9.69 16.81 5.74
C VAL A 124 11.09 17.09 5.22
N THR A 125 12.04 17.26 6.13
CA THR A 125 13.46 17.37 5.80
C THR A 125 14.21 16.14 6.33
N TYR A 126 15.06 15.56 5.50
CA TYR A 126 16.00 14.49 5.88
C TYR A 126 17.25 14.62 4.99
N ASP A 127 18.45 14.38 5.53
CA ASP A 127 19.73 14.52 4.81
C ASP A 127 19.93 15.86 4.06
N ASN A 128 19.46 16.97 4.64
CA ASN A 128 19.43 18.29 3.99
C ASN A 128 18.59 18.36 2.69
N LYS A 129 17.73 17.36 2.44
CA LYS A 129 16.72 17.36 1.39
C LYS A 129 15.35 17.64 2.00
N THR A 130 14.66 18.64 1.47
CA THR A 130 13.26 18.94 1.84
C THR A 130 12.31 18.41 0.77
N VAL A 131 11.23 17.78 1.20
CA VAL A 131 10.13 17.28 0.37
C VAL A 131 8.80 17.77 0.93
N TYR A 132 7.81 17.93 0.05
CA TYR A 132 6.57 18.65 0.32
C TYR A 132 5.37 17.72 0.15
N LEU A 133 4.43 17.76 1.09
CA LEU A 133 3.26 16.89 1.09
C LEU A 133 2.38 17.19 -0.13
N LYS A 134 2.17 16.19 -0.99
CA LYS A 134 1.18 16.26 -2.07
C LYS A 134 -0.21 15.90 -1.57
N GLY A 135 -0.28 14.89 -0.72
CA GLY A 135 -1.52 14.37 -0.17
C GLY A 135 -1.30 13.09 0.61
N TRP A 136 -2.39 12.43 0.99
CA TRP A 136 -2.34 11.13 1.61
C TRP A 136 -3.47 10.23 1.09
N HIS A 137 -3.29 8.93 1.22
CA HIS A 137 -4.31 7.93 0.92
C HIS A 137 -4.17 6.71 1.81
N ILE A 138 -5.27 5.97 1.96
CA ILE A 138 -5.33 4.76 2.78
C ILE A 138 -5.45 3.53 1.88
N HIS A 139 -4.59 2.55 2.16
CA HIS A 139 -4.65 1.18 1.65
C HIS A 139 -5.34 0.25 2.66
N ALA A 140 -6.13 -0.72 2.18
CA ALA A 140 -6.73 -1.77 2.99
C ALA A 140 -6.60 -3.15 2.28
N PRO A 141 -5.94 -4.16 2.88
CA PRO A 141 -5.18 -4.10 4.13
C PRO A 141 -3.90 -3.24 4.00
N ALA A 142 -3.10 -3.17 5.06
CA ALA A 142 -1.79 -2.53 4.99
C ALA A 142 -0.91 -3.12 3.87
N ASP A 143 -0.12 -2.26 3.22
CA ASP A 143 0.82 -2.68 2.17
C ASP A 143 2.01 -3.42 2.81
N HIS A 144 2.60 -2.85 3.87
CA HIS A 144 3.73 -3.46 4.58
C HIS A 144 3.26 -4.44 5.66
N SER A 145 4.00 -5.54 5.82
CA SER A 145 3.96 -6.36 7.03
C SER A 145 5.16 -6.11 7.92
N VAL A 146 5.01 -6.38 9.22
CA VAL A 146 6.12 -6.41 10.19
C VAL A 146 6.18 -7.80 10.79
N ASN A 147 7.32 -8.49 10.66
CA ASN A 147 7.49 -9.90 11.05
C ASN A 147 6.38 -10.81 10.50
N GLY A 148 5.89 -10.53 9.28
CA GLY A 148 4.82 -11.29 8.62
C GLY A 148 3.40 -10.96 9.10
N ALA A 149 3.23 -10.07 10.09
CA ALA A 149 1.92 -9.58 10.51
C ALA A 149 1.52 -8.32 9.74
N ARG A 150 0.30 -8.28 9.23
CA ARG A 150 -0.24 -7.18 8.42
C ARG A 150 -1.38 -6.48 9.14
N SER A 151 -1.29 -5.16 9.25
CA SER A 151 -2.30 -4.31 9.87
C SER A 151 -3.55 -4.17 8.99
N LYS A 152 -4.66 -3.73 9.58
CA LYS A 152 -5.96 -3.62 8.89
C LYS A 152 -5.97 -2.59 7.77
N ALA A 153 -5.19 -1.52 7.90
CA ALA A 153 -5.01 -0.52 6.85
C ALA A 153 -3.62 0.14 6.98
N GLU A 154 -3.24 0.95 6.00
CA GLU A 154 -2.00 1.74 6.04
C GLU A 154 -2.23 3.10 5.36
N LEU A 155 -1.87 4.17 6.07
CA LEU A 155 -1.88 5.54 5.58
C LEU A 155 -0.54 5.84 4.93
N HIS A 156 -0.55 6.29 3.68
CA HIS A 156 0.62 6.82 2.99
C HIS A 156 0.49 8.33 2.88
N LEU A 157 1.37 9.08 3.54
CA LEU A 157 1.56 10.50 3.26
C LEU A 157 2.64 10.63 2.18
N VAL A 158 2.26 11.12 1.01
CA VAL A 158 3.12 11.18 -0.18
C VAL A 158 3.75 12.56 -0.27
N HIS A 159 5.08 12.59 -0.35
CA HIS A 159 5.86 13.81 -0.49
C HIS A 159 6.56 13.88 -1.85
N VAL A 160 6.58 15.08 -2.41
CA VAL A 160 7.20 15.41 -3.70
C VAL A 160 8.38 16.36 -3.52
N ASP A 161 9.28 16.40 -4.50
CA ASP A 161 10.27 17.46 -4.61
C ASP A 161 9.61 18.81 -5.00
N ALA A 162 10.41 19.89 -5.07
CA ALA A 162 9.92 21.21 -5.47
C ALA A 162 9.34 21.26 -6.90
N SER A 163 9.68 20.28 -7.75
CA SER A 163 9.15 20.15 -9.12
C SER A 163 7.88 19.30 -9.18
N GLY A 164 7.42 18.73 -8.06
CA GLY A 164 6.22 17.91 -7.99
C GLY A 164 6.44 16.41 -8.27
N HIS A 165 7.69 15.92 -8.34
CA HIS A 165 7.96 14.49 -8.51
C HIS A 165 7.96 13.77 -7.15
N GLU A 166 7.28 12.62 -7.06
CA GLU A 166 7.27 11.79 -5.85
C GLU A 166 8.70 11.43 -5.40
N ALA A 167 8.98 11.67 -4.12
CA ALA A 167 10.34 11.61 -3.58
C ALA A 167 10.43 10.82 -2.27
N ALA A 168 9.39 10.89 -1.43
CA ALA A 168 9.33 10.13 -0.19
C ALA A 168 7.89 9.77 0.18
N VAL A 169 7.73 8.73 0.99
CA VAL A 169 6.45 8.34 1.58
C VAL A 169 6.63 8.06 3.06
N MET A 170 5.78 8.69 3.88
CA MET A 170 5.64 8.40 5.31
C MET A 170 4.47 7.43 5.47
N ALA A 171 4.75 6.19 5.86
CA ALA A 171 3.77 5.13 5.99
C ALA A 171 3.43 4.87 7.46
N ILE A 172 2.14 4.87 7.77
CA ILE A 172 1.60 4.64 9.10
C ILE A 172 0.60 3.49 9.02
N ARG A 173 0.93 2.36 9.66
CA ARG A 173 0.00 1.24 9.79
C ARG A 173 -1.16 1.63 10.71
N ILE A 174 -2.36 1.17 10.39
CA ILE A 174 -3.60 1.46 11.14
C ILE A 174 -4.22 0.15 11.60
N ASP A 175 -4.54 0.08 12.89
CA ASP A 175 -5.24 -1.06 13.50
C ASP A 175 -6.32 -0.60 14.48
N PRO A 176 -7.36 -1.42 14.73
CA PRO A 176 -8.35 -1.11 15.75
C PRO A 176 -7.72 -1.16 17.15
N GLY A 177 -8.07 -0.19 17.97
CA GLY A 177 -7.80 -0.08 19.39
C GLY A 177 -9.09 0.20 20.18
N ASN A 178 -8.96 0.89 21.31
CA ASN A 178 -10.04 1.04 22.29
C ASN A 178 -10.66 2.45 22.35
N SER A 179 -10.18 3.39 21.53
CA SER A 179 -10.60 4.79 21.59
C SER A 179 -10.50 5.46 20.22
N ASP A 180 -11.31 6.49 20.01
CA ASP A 180 -11.24 7.30 18.79
C ASP A 180 -9.85 7.92 18.60
N ASN A 181 -9.38 7.87 17.36
CA ASN A 181 -8.19 8.58 16.92
C ASN A 181 -8.54 10.01 16.52
N GLN A 182 -7.73 10.97 16.95
CA GLN A 182 -7.94 12.40 16.67
C GLN A 182 -7.81 12.74 15.18
N PHE A 183 -6.87 12.12 14.45
CA PHE A 183 -6.72 12.36 13.01
C PHE A 183 -7.96 11.86 12.26
N ILE A 184 -8.37 10.62 12.51
CA ILE A 184 -9.54 10.02 11.86
C ILE A 184 -10.84 10.75 12.25
N GLY A 185 -10.96 11.22 13.49
CA GLY A 185 -12.12 11.97 13.96
C GLY A 185 -12.31 13.35 13.33
N GLN A 186 -11.31 13.86 12.60
CA GLN A 186 -11.43 15.11 11.82
C GLN A 186 -11.96 14.88 10.40
N LEU A 187 -11.91 13.64 9.91
CA LEU A 187 -12.37 13.33 8.57
C LEU A 187 -13.90 13.47 8.51
N PRO A 188 -14.45 13.98 7.40
CA PRO A 188 -15.89 13.99 7.21
C PRO A 188 -16.42 12.55 7.08
N GLU A 189 -17.71 12.39 6.80
CA GLU A 189 -18.27 11.08 6.51
C GLU A 189 -17.46 10.40 5.39
N MET A 190 -17.07 9.14 5.61
CA MET A 190 -16.15 8.45 4.72
C MET A 190 -16.81 8.20 3.36
N ILE A 191 -16.29 8.84 2.32
CA ILE A 191 -16.74 8.66 0.94
C ILE A 191 -16.40 7.24 0.48
N GLY A 192 -17.41 6.45 0.11
CA GLY A 192 -17.23 5.07 -0.31
C GLY A 192 -16.72 4.94 -1.74
N VAL A 193 -16.11 3.80 -2.09
CA VAL A 193 -15.61 3.52 -3.45
C VAL A 193 -16.67 3.62 -4.56
N ASN A 194 -17.95 3.48 -4.21
CA ASN A 194 -19.08 3.53 -5.16
C ASN A 194 -19.73 4.92 -5.24
N SER A 195 -19.20 5.92 -4.53
CA SER A 195 -19.74 7.28 -4.49
C SER A 195 -19.45 8.12 -5.75
N GLY A 196 -18.79 7.55 -6.76
CA GLY A 196 -18.40 8.28 -7.97
C GLY A 196 -17.32 9.32 -7.69
N ASP A 197 -17.43 10.51 -8.29
CA ASP A 197 -16.46 11.60 -8.18
C ASP A 197 -16.74 12.55 -6.99
N GLU A 198 -17.35 12.04 -5.92
CA GLU A 198 -17.58 12.83 -4.70
C GLU A 198 -16.27 13.33 -4.11
N THR A 199 -16.26 14.62 -3.76
CA THR A 199 -15.12 15.32 -3.17
C THR A 199 -15.61 16.38 -2.20
N GLU A 200 -14.96 16.52 -1.06
CA GLU A 200 -15.29 17.49 -0.03
C GLU A 200 -14.07 18.37 0.29
N ALA A 201 -14.25 19.69 0.29
CA ALA A 201 -13.20 20.62 0.71
C ALA A 201 -13.12 20.64 2.24
N VAL A 202 -11.95 20.30 2.79
CA VAL A 202 -11.72 20.19 4.24
C VAL A 202 -10.43 20.88 4.64
N SER A 203 -10.29 21.16 5.93
CA SER A 203 -9.05 21.64 6.54
C SER A 203 -8.68 20.75 7.70
N LEU A 204 -7.53 20.08 7.62
CA LEU A 204 -7.13 19.01 8.54
C LEU A 204 -5.86 19.40 9.31
N ASP A 205 -5.82 19.12 10.62
CA ASP A 205 -4.56 19.12 11.36
C ASP A 205 -3.85 17.77 11.16
N LEU A 206 -2.99 17.74 10.14
CA LEU A 206 -2.22 16.55 9.75
C LEU A 206 -1.15 16.17 10.78
N THR A 207 -0.79 17.07 11.70
CA THR A 207 0.14 16.80 12.80
C THR A 207 -0.39 15.71 13.72
N SER A 208 -1.71 15.61 13.90
CA SER A 208 -2.36 14.61 14.74
C SER A 208 -2.09 13.15 14.29
N ALA A 209 -1.90 12.92 12.99
CA ALA A 209 -1.49 11.62 12.46
C ALA A 209 -0.04 11.28 12.88
N LEU A 210 0.86 12.27 12.78
CA LEU A 210 2.27 12.12 13.18
C LEU A 210 2.41 11.91 14.69
N GLN A 211 1.63 12.65 15.50
CA GLN A 211 1.58 12.50 16.95
C GLN A 211 1.16 11.08 17.36
N SER A 212 0.21 10.47 16.64
CA SER A 212 -0.26 9.11 16.88
C SER A 212 0.87 8.05 16.77
N VAL A 213 1.92 8.37 16.02
CA VAL A 213 3.11 7.51 15.85
C VAL A 213 4.40 8.17 16.36
N GLN A 214 4.27 9.11 17.31
CA GLN A 214 5.39 9.77 17.97
C GLN A 214 6.40 10.42 17.00
N PHE A 215 5.88 11.04 15.94
CA PHE A 215 6.67 11.72 14.91
C PHE A 215 7.79 10.85 14.32
N PHE A 216 7.52 9.56 14.10
CA PHE A 216 8.51 8.63 13.56
C PHE A 216 9.81 8.63 14.38
N ASN A 217 9.71 8.71 15.72
CA ASN A 217 10.89 8.54 16.58
C ASN A 217 11.53 7.15 16.45
N GLU A 218 10.73 6.16 16.05
CA GLU A 218 11.12 4.79 15.77
C GLU A 218 10.53 4.38 14.42
N PHE A 219 11.38 4.05 13.45
CA PHE A 219 10.96 3.79 12.09
C PHE A 219 11.93 2.87 11.35
N TRP A 220 11.46 2.29 10.25
CA TRP A 220 12.32 1.75 9.19
C TRP A 220 12.39 2.76 8.05
N THR A 221 13.52 2.79 7.34
CA THR A 221 13.60 3.48 6.06
C THR A 221 14.23 2.59 5.00
N TYR A 222 13.86 2.77 3.74
CA TYR A 222 14.46 2.04 2.63
C TYR A 222 14.24 2.76 1.29
N GLN A 223 15.05 2.43 0.29
CA GLN A 223 14.89 2.85 -1.10
C GLN A 223 13.88 1.91 -1.79
N GLY A 224 12.77 2.49 -2.25
CA GLY A 224 11.63 1.75 -2.77
C GLY A 224 11.03 2.37 -4.02
N SER A 225 9.76 2.04 -4.25
CA SER A 225 8.97 2.48 -5.40
C SER A 225 7.58 2.95 -5.00
N LEU A 226 6.80 3.45 -5.96
CA LEU A 226 5.35 3.49 -5.84
C LEU A 226 4.80 2.05 -5.70
N THR A 227 3.75 1.86 -4.90
CA THR A 227 3.05 0.56 -4.74
C THR A 227 1.94 0.33 -5.77
N SER A 228 1.81 1.26 -6.72
CA SER A 228 0.90 1.20 -7.86
C SER A 228 1.66 1.46 -9.17
N PRO A 229 1.12 1.04 -10.33
CA PRO A 229 1.72 1.35 -11.62
C PRO A 229 1.94 2.86 -11.84
N PRO A 230 3.05 3.29 -12.46
CA PRO A 230 4.05 2.47 -13.16
C PRO A 230 5.17 1.90 -12.26
N CYS A 231 4.98 1.88 -10.94
CA CYS A 231 5.93 1.36 -9.95
C CYS A 231 7.31 2.02 -10.02
N THR A 232 7.32 3.32 -10.26
CA THR A 232 8.53 4.17 -10.33
C THR A 232 9.36 4.01 -9.06
N GLU A 233 10.64 3.68 -9.22
CA GLU A 233 11.63 3.59 -8.13
C GLU A 233 12.22 4.96 -7.76
N GLY A 234 13.02 5.00 -6.69
CA GLY A 234 13.66 6.23 -6.21
C GLY A 234 12.87 6.93 -5.10
N ILE A 235 11.84 6.27 -4.58
CA ILE A 235 11.03 6.75 -3.46
C ILE A 235 11.72 6.33 -2.16
N ARG A 236 12.05 7.27 -1.27
CA ARG A 236 12.48 6.89 0.09
C ARG A 236 11.26 6.66 0.97
N TRP A 237 11.11 5.43 1.45
CA TRP A 237 10.07 5.08 2.39
C TRP A 237 10.53 5.32 3.82
N PHE A 238 9.61 5.78 4.65
CA PHE A 238 9.72 5.86 6.10
C PHE A 238 8.49 5.16 6.66
N VAL A 239 8.69 4.06 7.38
CA VAL A 239 7.57 3.26 7.92
C VAL A 239 7.64 3.35 9.44
N ALA A 240 6.63 3.94 10.06
CA ALA A 240 6.58 4.09 11.51
C ALA A 240 6.53 2.70 12.18
N ARG A 241 7.30 2.54 13.27
CA ARG A 241 7.21 1.33 14.10
C ARG A 241 5.84 1.25 14.76
N GLN A 242 5.41 2.36 15.36
CA GLN A 242 4.11 2.53 15.99
C GLN A 242 3.01 2.48 14.93
N ALA A 243 1.90 1.84 15.28
CA ALA A 243 0.66 1.92 14.52
C ALA A 243 -0.22 3.05 15.05
N LEU A 244 -1.00 3.65 14.17
CA LEU A 244 -2.11 4.51 14.54
C LEU A 244 -3.29 3.62 14.94
N TYR A 245 -3.76 3.77 16.17
CA TYR A 245 -4.92 3.03 16.66
C TYR A 245 -6.19 3.89 16.57
N THR A 246 -7.28 3.28 16.12
CA THR A 246 -8.62 3.90 16.01
C THR A 246 -9.63 3.20 16.92
N SER A 247 -10.83 3.74 17.07
CA SER A 247 -11.94 2.93 17.61
C SER A 247 -12.33 1.83 16.61
N VAL A 248 -13.16 0.89 17.06
CA VAL A 248 -13.72 -0.14 16.19
C VAL A 248 -14.61 0.49 15.12
N GLU A 249 -15.40 1.49 15.49
CA GLU A 249 -16.32 2.22 14.61
C GLU A 249 -15.56 2.99 13.53
N GLN A 250 -14.51 3.71 13.91
CA GLN A 250 -13.61 4.38 12.95
C GLN A 250 -12.92 3.38 12.02
N MET A 251 -12.48 2.23 12.55
CA MET A 251 -11.86 1.21 11.71
C MET A 251 -12.86 0.62 10.71
N GLN A 252 -14.09 0.37 11.16
CA GLN A 252 -15.18 -0.09 10.29
C GLN A 252 -15.51 0.93 9.22
N ALA A 253 -15.52 2.23 9.53
CA ALA A 253 -15.76 3.29 8.55
C ALA A 253 -14.64 3.33 7.48
N ILE A 254 -13.37 3.24 7.89
CA ILE A 254 -12.24 3.16 6.95
C ILE A 254 -12.38 1.93 6.06
N LEU A 255 -12.60 0.75 6.62
CA LEU A 255 -12.71 -0.49 5.85
C LEU A 255 -13.96 -0.52 4.96
N GLY A 256 -15.08 0.04 5.42
CA GLY A 256 -16.32 0.13 4.66
C GLY A 256 -16.23 1.06 3.45
N ALA A 257 -15.39 2.10 3.55
CA ALA A 257 -15.10 3.01 2.44
C ALA A 257 -13.99 2.50 1.50
N SER A 258 -13.30 1.41 1.85
CA SER A 258 -12.18 0.87 1.08
C SER A 258 -12.53 -0.40 0.31
N THR A 259 -11.74 -0.66 -0.74
CA THR A 259 -11.64 -1.97 -1.39
C THR A 259 -10.22 -2.54 -1.21
N TYR A 260 -10.01 -3.78 -1.66
CA TYR A 260 -8.69 -4.40 -1.62
C TYR A 260 -7.68 -3.56 -2.39
N SER A 261 -6.65 -3.09 -1.70
CA SER A 261 -5.65 -2.18 -2.26
C SER A 261 -4.22 -2.46 -1.84
N ALA A 262 -3.93 -3.65 -1.33
CA ALA A 262 -2.56 -4.02 -0.98
C ALA A 262 -1.85 -4.71 -2.16
N ARG A 263 -0.69 -4.19 -2.57
CA ARG A 263 0.20 -4.86 -3.52
C ARG A 263 0.85 -6.06 -2.83
N ALA A 264 1.16 -7.11 -3.59
CA ALA A 264 2.00 -8.19 -3.08
C ALA A 264 3.37 -7.64 -2.62
N GLU A 265 3.88 -8.15 -1.51
CA GLU A 265 5.23 -7.80 -1.05
C GLU A 265 6.29 -8.26 -2.06
N GLN A 266 7.32 -7.44 -2.20
CA GLN A 266 8.39 -7.61 -3.16
C GLN A 266 9.61 -8.24 -2.47
N GLY A 267 10.41 -8.97 -3.26
CA GLY A 267 11.65 -9.55 -2.77
C GLY A 267 12.67 -8.46 -2.43
N VAL A 268 13.26 -8.52 -1.23
CA VAL A 268 14.31 -7.57 -0.83
C VAL A 268 15.56 -7.81 -1.68
N TRP A 269 15.90 -6.83 -2.53
CA TRP A 269 17.13 -6.85 -3.33
C TRP A 269 18.06 -5.65 -3.05
N GLN A 270 17.84 -4.49 -3.66
CA GLN A 270 18.73 -3.32 -3.51
C GLN A 270 18.13 -2.21 -2.62
N HIS A 271 17.22 -2.58 -1.72
CA HIS A 271 16.40 -1.63 -0.97
C HIS A 271 17.16 -0.79 0.07
N ARG A 272 18.40 -1.14 0.44
CA ARG A 272 19.20 -0.39 1.43
C ARG A 272 18.41 -0.08 2.71
N ILE A 273 17.90 -1.13 3.35
CA ILE A 273 17.05 -0.99 4.53
C ILE A 273 17.89 -0.39 5.67
N ASN A 274 17.41 0.71 6.25
CA ASN A 274 18.05 1.51 7.29
C ASN A 274 19.38 2.18 6.86
N GLU A 275 19.63 2.27 5.56
CA GLU A 275 20.82 2.88 4.91
C GLU A 275 20.47 4.07 4.00
#